data_AF-A0A2V7YAB7-F1
#
_entry.id   AF-A0A2V7YAB7-F1
#
_cell.length_a   1.000
_cell.length_b   1.000
_cell.length_c   1.000
_cell.angle_alpha   90.00
_cell.angle_beta   90.00
_cell.angle_gamma   90.00
#
_symmetry.space_group_name_H-M   'P 1'
#
loop_
_entity.id
_entity.type
_entity.pdbx_description
1 polymer ?
#
loop_
_entity_poly.entity_id
_entity_poly.type
_entity_poly.pdbx_seq_one_letter_code
_entity_poly.pdbx_strand_id
1 'polypeptide(L)'
;MRNDFKVGANYIDEPILGGDFTTGTTGQYILTADRQGAPVADITIYGGFAGFKTPVKQYNYYGQDDISVNKNLTINAGLRYDLWKGFDLDQTSNPIWQTLSTQTQYNEYYLQPFKNGGGGKLKNDTNNWGPRIGFS
;
A
#
# COMPACT_ATOMS: atom_id res chain seq x y z
N MET A 1 6.51 17.15 40.83
CA MET A 1 6.00 16.77 39.50
C MET A 1 6.88 17.47 38.48
N ARG A 2 7.48 16.72 37.55
CA ARG A 2 8.34 17.25 36.49
C ARG A 2 7.76 16.79 35.17
N ASN A 3 7.74 17.69 34.19
CA ASN A 3 7.34 17.41 32.81
C ASN A 3 8.55 17.65 31.91
N ASP A 4 8.69 16.85 30.86
CA ASP A 4 9.73 16.96 29.85
C ASP A 4 9.08 16.78 28.47
N PHE A 5 8.61 17.90 27.93
CA PHE A 5 7.87 17.94 26.67
C PHE A 5 8.81 17.90 25.47
N LYS A 6 8.48 17.02 24.52
CA LYS A 6 9.25 16.71 23.33
C LYS A 6 8.36 16.82 22.11
N VAL A 7 8.92 17.43 21.07
CA VAL A 7 8.30 17.49 19.74
C VAL A 7 9.30 17.04 18.70
N GLY A 8 8.79 16.54 17.58
CA GLY A 8 9.62 16.26 16.44
C GLY A 8 8.83 16.19 15.15
N ALA A 9 9.55 16.40 14.05
CA ALA A 9 9.04 16.30 12.70
C ALA A 9 10.00 15.48 11.84
N ASN A 10 9.47 14.73 10.89
CA ASN A 10 10.25 13.97 9.92
C ASN A 10 9.61 14.08 8.53
N TYR A 11 10.47 14.24 7.52
CA TYR A 11 10.11 14.28 6.11
C TYR A 11 10.93 13.24 5.34
N ILE A 12 10.25 12.45 4.52
CA ILE A 12 10.85 11.48 3.61
C ILE A 12 10.32 11.76 2.22
N ASP A 13 11.22 11.86 1.24
CA ASP A 13 10.91 12.04 -0.19
C ASP A 13 11.55 10.91 -0.99
N GLU A 14 10.71 10.05 -1.56
CA GLU A 14 11.13 8.90 -2.34
C GLU A 14 10.58 9.03 -3.77
N PRO A 15 11.24 9.84 -4.64
CA PRO A 15 10.71 10.19 -5.95
C PRO A 15 10.84 9.08 -7.00
N ILE A 16 11.61 8.04 -6.71
CA ILE A 16 11.91 6.93 -7.62
C ILE A 16 11.54 5.56 -7.04
N LEU A 17 10.82 5.53 -5.91
CA LEU A 17 10.31 4.29 -5.36
C LEU A 17 9.44 3.59 -6.40
N GLY A 18 9.67 2.30 -6.58
CA GLY A 18 9.03 1.50 -7.62
C GLY A 18 9.63 0.11 -7.66
N GLY A 19 9.19 -0.67 -8.63
CA GLY A 19 9.67 -2.02 -8.86
C GLY A 19 9.13 -2.56 -10.18
N ASP A 20 9.51 -3.79 -10.47
CA ASP A 20 8.97 -4.52 -11.59
C ASP A 20 8.65 -5.96 -11.22
N PHE A 21 7.66 -6.51 -11.91
CA PHE A 21 7.40 -7.94 -11.95
C PHE A 21 7.59 -8.41 -13.37
N THR A 22 8.47 -9.39 -13.54
CA THR A 22 8.65 -10.11 -14.79
C THR A 22 8.31 -11.56 -14.54
N THR A 23 7.24 -12.06 -15.16
CA THR A 23 6.77 -13.44 -15.00
C THR A 23 6.52 -14.07 -16.35
N GLY A 24 6.50 -15.42 -16.40
CA GLY A 24 6.18 -16.19 -17.61
C GLY A 24 6.96 -15.84 -18.87
N THR A 25 8.23 -15.39 -18.72
CA THR A 25 9.13 -15.13 -19.86
C THR A 25 9.47 -16.40 -20.63
N THR A 26 9.24 -17.56 -20.02
CA THR A 26 9.27 -18.86 -20.67
C THR A 26 7.87 -19.47 -20.56
N GLY A 27 7.27 -19.85 -21.69
CA GLY A 27 5.95 -20.48 -21.69
C GLY A 27 5.96 -21.81 -20.93
N GLN A 28 4.83 -22.18 -20.32
CA GLN A 28 4.62 -23.53 -19.84
C GLN A 28 4.08 -24.39 -20.99
N TYR A 29 4.71 -25.55 -21.19
CA TYR A 29 4.35 -26.49 -22.23
C TYR A 29 3.77 -27.74 -21.57
N ILE A 30 2.54 -28.10 -21.93
CA ILE A 30 1.98 -29.40 -21.61
C ILE A 30 2.27 -30.31 -22.81
N LEU A 31 2.96 -31.41 -22.58
CA LEU A 31 3.24 -32.41 -23.61
C LEU A 31 2.14 -33.46 -23.64
N THR A 32 1.89 -34.02 -24.82
CA THR A 32 0.93 -35.12 -25.00
C THR A 32 1.37 -36.43 -24.32
N ALA A 33 2.67 -36.60 -24.05
CA ALA A 33 3.24 -37.76 -23.38
C ALA A 33 4.61 -37.45 -22.73
N ASP A 34 4.98 -38.21 -21.71
CA ASP A 34 6.30 -38.13 -21.04
C ASP A 34 7.36 -38.93 -21.82
N ARG A 35 7.73 -38.43 -23.00
CA ARG A 35 8.83 -38.98 -23.82
C ARG A 35 9.48 -37.90 -24.69
N GLN A 36 10.76 -38.08 -24.98
CA GLN A 36 11.48 -37.18 -25.88
C GLN A 36 10.83 -37.16 -27.28
N GLY A 37 10.61 -35.96 -27.83
CA GLY A 37 9.95 -35.75 -29.12
C GLY A 37 8.42 -35.86 -29.11
N ALA A 38 7.77 -35.92 -27.94
CA ALA A 38 6.31 -35.83 -27.86
C ALA A 38 5.81 -34.45 -28.34
N PRO A 39 4.72 -34.40 -29.14
CA PRO A 39 4.10 -33.13 -29.53
C PRO A 39 3.57 -32.34 -28.32
N VAL A 40 3.59 -31.02 -28.43
CA VAL A 40 3.00 -30.09 -27.45
C VAL A 40 1.48 -30.14 -27.56
N ALA A 41 0.80 -30.38 -26.44
CA ALA A 41 -0.65 -30.41 -26.31
C ALA A 41 -1.22 -29.00 -26.05
N ASP A 42 -0.53 -28.21 -25.23
CA ASP A 42 -0.92 -26.86 -24.87
C ASP A 42 0.30 -25.98 -24.59
N ILE A 43 0.17 -24.69 -24.93
CA ILE A 43 1.15 -23.65 -24.61
C ILE A 43 0.43 -22.59 -23.80
N THR A 44 0.69 -22.57 -22.49
CA THR A 44 0.16 -21.52 -21.62
C THR A 44 1.27 -20.51 -21.31
N ILE A 45 1.01 -19.23 -21.64
CA ILE A 45 1.94 -18.12 -21.35
C ILE A 45 1.24 -17.17 -20.38
N TYR A 46 1.56 -17.30 -19.09
CA TYR A 46 1.24 -16.29 -18.08
C TYR A 46 2.40 -15.32 -17.96
N GLY A 47 2.63 -14.52 -19.01
CA GLY A 47 3.85 -13.74 -19.15
C GLY A 47 3.64 -12.26 -19.42
N GLY A 48 4.59 -11.45 -18.97
CA GLY A 48 4.60 -10.00 -19.20
C GLY A 48 5.57 -9.26 -18.29
N PHE A 49 5.85 -8.01 -18.66
CA PHE A 49 6.55 -7.04 -17.82
C PHE A 49 5.53 -6.09 -17.19
N ALA A 50 5.57 -5.95 -15.87
CA ALA A 50 4.81 -4.96 -15.13
C ALA A 50 5.76 -4.11 -14.30
N GLY A 51 6.18 -2.97 -14.86
CA GLY A 51 6.93 -1.95 -14.13
C GLY A 51 5.98 -0.92 -13.51
N PHE A 52 6.25 -0.52 -12.27
CA PHE A 52 5.46 0.48 -11.58
C PHE A 52 6.37 1.48 -10.85
N LYS A 53 5.91 2.73 -10.82
CA LYS A 53 6.53 3.82 -10.07
C LYS A 53 5.53 4.30 -9.03
N THR A 54 5.95 4.34 -7.78
CA THR A 54 5.12 4.69 -6.63
C THR A 54 5.83 5.78 -5.81
N PRO A 55 6.00 6.99 -6.37
CA PRO A 55 6.71 8.05 -5.68
C PRO A 55 5.93 8.41 -4.41
N VAL A 56 6.62 8.51 -3.27
CA VAL A 56 5.96 8.77 -1.98
C VAL A 56 6.62 9.92 -1.23
N LYS A 57 5.79 10.74 -0.58
CA LYS A 57 6.19 11.77 0.37
C LYS A 57 5.53 11.51 1.71
N GLN A 58 6.34 11.39 2.76
CA GLN A 58 5.84 11.13 4.10
C GLN A 58 6.16 12.32 5.00
N TYR A 59 5.15 12.82 5.71
CA TYR A 59 5.26 13.86 6.71
C TYR A 59 4.81 13.28 8.04
N ASN A 60 5.65 13.39 9.06
CA ASN A 60 5.38 12.78 10.36
C ASN A 60 5.64 13.85 11.41
N TYR A 61 4.72 14.03 12.35
CA TYR A 61 4.83 15.00 13.43
C TYR A 61 4.47 14.30 14.74
N TYR A 62 5.16 14.61 15.83
CA TYR A 62 4.76 14.13 17.14
C TYR A 62 4.93 15.20 18.21
N GLY A 63 4.09 15.09 19.23
CA GLY A 63 4.23 15.75 20.52
C GLY A 63 4.07 14.72 21.62
N GLN A 64 4.96 14.74 22.61
CA GLN A 64 5.04 13.74 23.66
C GLN A 64 5.57 14.38 24.94
N ASP A 65 5.02 14.02 26.09
CA ASP A 65 5.47 14.49 27.40
C ASP A 65 5.85 13.30 28.29
N ASP A 66 6.89 13.50 29.11
CA ASP A 66 7.27 12.61 30.20
C ASP A 66 6.85 13.24 31.52
N ILE A 67 5.81 12.68 32.14
CA ILE A 67 5.17 13.19 33.35
C ILE A 67 5.65 12.36 34.54
N SER A 68 6.54 12.92 35.36
CA SER A 68 6.98 12.28 36.61
C SER A 68 5.89 12.40 37.68
N VAL A 69 5.18 11.29 37.90
CA VAL A 69 4.11 11.18 38.91
C VAL A 69 4.72 11.13 40.31
N ASN A 70 5.78 10.34 40.49
CA ASN A 70 6.55 10.26 41.74
C ASN A 70 8.03 9.90 41.44
N LYS A 71 8.84 9.66 42.47
CA LYS A 71 10.28 9.34 42.32
C LYS A 71 10.57 8.02 41.58
N ASN A 72 9.56 7.17 41.42
CA ASN A 72 9.64 5.81 40.92
C ASN A 72 8.68 5.56 39.74
N LEU A 73 7.98 6.58 39.26
CA LEU A 73 7.00 6.44 38.18
C LEU A 73 7.02 7.69 37.30
N THR A 74 7.37 7.47 36.04
CA THR A 74 7.19 8.42 34.94
C THR A 74 6.22 7.82 33.93
N ILE A 75 5.23 8.61 33.53
CA ILE A 75 4.30 8.26 32.45
C ILE A 75 4.75 9.01 31.21
N ASN A 76 4.91 8.28 30.10
CA ASN A 76 5.10 8.87 28.80
C ASN A 76 3.77 8.89 28.03
N ALA A 77 3.34 10.07 27.58
CA ALA A 77 2.10 10.22 26.81
C ALA A 77 2.29 11.20 25.65
N GLY A 78 1.80 10.84 24.48
CA GLY A 78 1.92 11.66 23.28
C GLY A 78 1.05 11.18 22.13
N LEU A 79 1.05 11.98 21.07
CA LEU A 79 0.39 11.70 19.81
C LEU A 79 1.37 11.89 18.66
N ARG A 80 1.19 11.06 17.63
CA ARG A 80 1.89 11.17 16.35
C ARG A 80 0.86 11.31 15.23
N TYR A 81 1.11 12.22 14.31
CA TYR A 81 0.36 12.38 13.07
C TYR A 81 1.26 12.01 11.90
N ASP A 82 0.76 11.13 11.04
CA ASP A 82 1.45 10.69 9.84
C ASP A 82 0.60 11.04 8.60
N LEU A 83 1.21 11.66 7.60
CA LEU A 83 0.59 12.02 6.33
C LEU A 83 1.44 11.48 5.20
N TRP A 84 0.88 10.53 4.46
CA TRP A 84 1.56 9.89 3.34
C TRP A 84 0.88 10.32 2.04
N LYS A 85 1.65 10.90 1.12
CA LYS A 85 1.19 11.32 -0.21
C LYS A 85 1.90 10.51 -1.27
N GLY A 86 1.20 10.12 -2.33
CA GLY A 86 1.76 9.36 -3.45
C GLY A 86 1.26 7.91 -3.56
N PHE A 87 0.37 7.50 -2.66
CA PHE A 87 -0.41 6.26 -2.79
C PHE A 87 -1.69 6.45 -3.61
N ASP A 88 -1.85 7.61 -4.27
CA ASP A 88 -2.98 7.92 -5.13
C ASP A 88 -2.85 7.26 -6.51
N LEU A 89 -2.67 5.94 -6.47
CA LEU A 89 -2.49 5.06 -7.63
C LEU A 89 -3.66 5.23 -8.58
N ASP A 90 -3.34 5.62 -9.81
CA ASP A 90 -4.26 5.64 -10.93
C ASP A 90 -4.36 4.23 -11.53
N GLN A 91 -5.53 3.63 -11.40
CA GLN A 91 -5.86 2.29 -11.88
C GLN A 91 -6.68 2.35 -13.17
N THR A 92 -6.92 3.52 -13.77
CA THR A 92 -7.82 3.65 -14.93
C THR A 92 -7.34 2.88 -16.17
N SER A 93 -6.03 2.62 -16.26
CA SER A 93 -5.42 1.77 -17.29
C SER A 93 -5.46 0.27 -16.98
N ASN A 94 -5.83 -0.14 -15.75
CA ASN A 94 -5.92 -1.55 -15.37
C ASN A 94 -7.16 -2.19 -16.01
N PRO A 95 -7.01 -3.27 -16.80
CA PRO A 95 -8.15 -3.96 -17.42
C PRO A 95 -9.19 -4.49 -16.41
N ILE A 96 -8.74 -4.87 -15.21
CA ILE A 96 -9.64 -5.29 -14.12
C ILE A 96 -10.51 -4.10 -13.68
N TRP A 97 -9.90 -2.93 -13.47
CA TRP A 97 -10.66 -1.74 -13.10
C TRP A 97 -11.64 -1.33 -14.20
N GLN A 98 -11.24 -1.38 -15.47
CA GLN A 98 -12.11 -1.06 -16.62
C GLN A 98 -13.33 -1.98 -16.68
N THR A 99 -13.14 -3.27 -16.39
CA THR A 99 -14.23 -4.25 -16.30
C THR A 99 -15.15 -3.95 -15.11
N LEU A 100 -14.57 -3.73 -13.92
CA LEU A 100 -15.33 -3.50 -12.69
C LEU A 100 -16.03 -2.14 -12.64
N SER A 101 -15.55 -1.13 -13.37
CA SER A 101 -16.17 0.20 -13.41
C SER A 101 -17.31 0.33 -14.42
N THR A 102 -17.41 -0.60 -15.38
CA THR A 102 -18.41 -0.58 -16.46
C THR A 102 -19.54 -1.59 -16.28
N GLN A 103 -19.47 -2.43 -15.24
CA GLN A 103 -20.54 -3.35 -14.91
C GLN A 103 -21.86 -2.64 -14.58
N THR A 104 -22.98 -3.29 -14.87
CA THR A 104 -24.32 -2.73 -14.70
C THR A 104 -24.94 -3.07 -13.35
N GLN A 105 -24.41 -4.08 -12.66
CA GLN A 105 -24.85 -4.51 -11.35
C GLN A 105 -23.68 -4.47 -10.36
N TYR A 106 -23.98 -4.03 -9.14
CA TYR A 106 -23.04 -3.94 -8.03
C TYR A 106 -23.78 -4.51 -6.83
N ASN A 107 -23.92 -5.83 -6.75
CA ASN A 107 -24.73 -6.46 -5.69
C ASN A 107 -23.88 -6.71 -4.44
N GLU A 108 -22.58 -6.90 -4.63
CA GLU A 108 -21.61 -7.21 -3.60
C GLU A 108 -20.99 -5.92 -3.04
N TYR A 109 -20.81 -5.87 -1.72
CA TYR A 109 -20.32 -4.68 -1.03
C TYR A 109 -18.94 -4.22 -1.54
N TYR A 110 -18.08 -5.16 -1.92
CA TYR A 110 -16.72 -4.87 -2.41
C TYR A 110 -16.71 -4.34 -3.85
N LEU A 111 -17.82 -4.42 -4.58
CA LEU A 111 -17.94 -3.85 -5.93
C LEU A 111 -18.46 -2.42 -5.90
N GLN A 112 -19.20 -2.01 -4.87
CA GLN A 112 -19.73 -0.65 -4.73
C GLN A 112 -18.70 0.46 -4.97
N PRO A 113 -17.43 0.33 -4.53
CA PRO A 113 -16.42 1.35 -4.77
C PRO A 113 -16.11 1.63 -6.24
N PHE A 114 -16.43 0.72 -7.17
CA PHE A 114 -16.17 0.89 -8.61
C PHE A 114 -17.31 1.59 -9.37
N LYS A 115 -18.48 1.72 -8.74
CA LYS A 115 -19.67 2.31 -9.36
C LYS A 115 -19.40 3.74 -9.86
N ASN A 116 -19.93 4.06 -11.05
CA ASN A 116 -19.76 5.36 -11.69
C ASN A 116 -18.28 5.78 -11.89
N GLY A 117 -17.39 4.81 -12.15
CA GLY A 117 -15.95 5.09 -12.30
C GLY A 117 -15.21 5.32 -10.99
N GLY A 118 -15.79 4.91 -9.86
CA GLY A 118 -15.11 4.91 -8.58
C GLY A 118 -13.92 3.94 -8.54
N GLY A 119 -13.08 4.04 -7.51
CA GLY A 119 -11.92 3.15 -7.33
C GLY A 119 -10.79 3.34 -8.36
N GLY A 120 -10.96 4.22 -9.36
CA GLY A 120 -9.97 4.45 -10.41
C GLY A 120 -8.76 5.24 -9.94
N LYS A 121 -8.93 6.03 -8.87
CA LYS A 121 -7.81 6.67 -8.19
C LYS A 121 -7.95 6.45 -6.69
N LEU A 122 -6.94 5.82 -6.10
CA LEU A 122 -6.89 5.67 -4.65
C LEU A 122 -6.70 7.04 -3.99
N LYS A 123 -7.19 7.17 -2.75
CA LYS A 123 -7.03 8.40 -1.96
C LYS A 123 -5.91 8.19 -0.96
N ASN A 124 -5.07 9.21 -0.82
CA ASN A 124 -4.07 9.26 0.24
C ASN A 124 -4.77 9.33 1.60
N ASP A 125 -4.26 8.61 2.59
CA ASP A 125 -4.74 8.69 3.96
C ASP A 125 -4.20 9.96 4.63
N THR A 126 -5.12 10.80 5.08
CA THR A 126 -4.82 12.07 5.75
C THR A 126 -5.22 12.06 7.23
N ASN A 127 -5.73 10.95 7.75
CA ASN A 127 -6.24 10.86 9.12
C ASN A 127 -5.56 9.74 9.91
N ASN A 128 -4.24 9.67 9.80
CA ASN A 128 -3.45 8.67 10.51
C ASN A 128 -2.84 9.26 11.79
N TRP A 129 -3.52 9.01 12.92
CA TRP A 129 -3.08 9.41 14.25
C TRP A 129 -2.72 8.19 15.09
N GLY A 130 -1.53 8.19 15.68
CA GLY A 130 -1.02 7.12 16.53
C GLY A 130 -0.77 7.59 17.97
N PRO A 131 -1.28 6.88 19.00
CA PRO A 131 -0.91 7.16 20.38
C PRO A 131 0.53 6.74 20.67
N ARG A 132 1.22 7.49 21.53
CA ARG A 132 2.53 7.14 22.10
C ARG A 132 2.37 7.08 23.61
N ILE A 133 2.33 5.87 24.15
CA ILE A 133 2.10 5.64 25.59
C ILE A 133 3.17 4.70 26.12
N GLY A 134 3.77 5.04 27.26
CA GLY A 134 4.74 4.21 27.96
C GLY A 134 4.84 4.59 29.44
N PHE A 135 5.58 3.80 30.21
CA PHE A 135 5.87 4.10 31.61
C PHE A 135 7.23 3.51 32.01
N SER A 136 7.87 4.13 33.00
CA SER A 136 9.16 3.71 33.57
C SER A 136 9.26 4.05 35.04
#